data_AF-A0ABD5YBA1-F1
#
_entry.id   AF-A0ABD5YBA1-F1
#
_cell.length_a   1.000
_cell.length_b   1.000
_cell.length_c   1.000
_cell.angle_alpha   90.00
_cell.angle_beta   90.00
_cell.angle_gamma   90.00
#
_symmetry.space_group_name_H-M   'P 1'
#
loop_
_entity.id
_entity.type
_entity.pdbx_description
1 polymer ?
#
loop_
_entity_poly.entity_id
_entity_poly.type
_entity_poly.pdbx_seq_one_letter_code
_entity_poly.pdbx_strand_id
1 'polypeptide(L)'
;MVSIEGIPRLDADEWRRESIHDLNEGVESHISVDWRETSTFDYEETANLLNNIHDEYGDKYRVVLAPTGSKLQTVSCLLFRRQHQDVQVIYPVTRDYSETYSKGWKATWGIELGHIDDTITTEQEEYQDKISKLRAKIEKMNNSS
;
A
#
# COMPACT_ATOMS: atom_id res chain seq x y z
N MET A 1 12.11 7.10 -3.96
CA MET A 1 11.31 6.12 -3.18
C MET A 1 10.19 6.89 -2.51
N VAL A 2 9.00 6.31 -2.36
CA VAL A 2 7.94 6.93 -1.56
C VAL A 2 7.94 6.28 -0.18
N SER A 3 8.01 7.08 0.87
CA SER A 3 7.88 6.63 2.26
C SER A 3 6.57 7.16 2.83
N ILE A 4 5.76 6.26 3.40
CA ILE A 4 4.45 6.61 3.97
C ILE A 4 4.52 6.43 5.47
N GLU A 5 4.48 7.54 6.21
CA GLU A 5 4.48 7.55 7.66
C GLU A 5 3.07 7.59 8.23
N GLY A 6 2.87 6.85 9.32
CA GLY A 6 1.58 6.75 9.98
C GLY A 6 1.39 7.82 11.05
N ILE A 7 0.35 8.65 10.93
CA ILE A 7 -0.11 9.56 11.97
C ILE A 7 -0.90 8.75 13.03
N PRO A 8 -0.43 8.70 14.29
CA PRO A 8 -1.14 8.04 15.38
C PRO A 8 -2.52 8.67 15.62
N ARG A 9 -3.52 7.86 15.97
CA ARG A 9 -4.86 8.38 16.33
C ARG A 9 -4.89 9.15 17.65
N LEU A 10 -4.01 8.80 18.59
CA LEU A 10 -4.00 9.36 19.95
C LEU A 10 -2.77 10.23 20.12
N ASP A 11 -2.94 11.45 20.64
CA ASP A 11 -1.84 12.37 20.93
C ASP A 11 -0.77 11.76 21.85
N ALA A 12 -1.19 10.88 22.77
CA ALA A 12 -0.28 10.15 23.66
C ALA A 12 0.70 9.20 22.92
N ASP A 13 0.41 8.88 21.67
CA ASP A 13 1.22 8.02 20.81
C ASP A 13 2.03 8.81 19.76
N GLU A 14 1.99 10.14 19.79
CA GLU A 14 2.65 11.03 18.81
C GLU A 14 4.17 10.82 18.75
N TRP A 15 4.78 10.43 19.87
CA TRP A 15 6.19 10.06 19.97
C TRP A 15 6.62 8.98 18.95
N ARG A 16 5.68 8.14 18.50
CA ARG A 16 5.95 7.12 17.48
C ARG A 16 6.32 7.74 16.13
N ARG A 17 5.78 8.90 15.79
CA ARG A 17 6.06 9.55 14.51
C ARG A 17 7.53 9.94 14.42
N GLU A 18 8.04 10.65 15.42
CA GLU A 18 9.47 11.00 15.52
C GLU A 18 10.34 9.74 15.51
N SER A 19 9.97 8.70 16.27
CA SER A 19 10.74 7.46 16.31
C SER A 19 10.80 6.72 14.97
N ILE A 20 9.73 6.75 14.18
CA ILE A 20 9.69 6.13 12.85
C ILE A 20 10.48 6.96 11.85
N HIS A 21 10.38 8.28 11.93
CA HIS A 21 11.17 9.19 11.11
C HIS A 21 12.67 8.98 11.33
N ASP A 22 13.12 9.01 12.59
CA ASP A 22 14.51 8.78 12.99
C ASP A 22 15.03 7.41 12.52
N LEU A 23 14.19 6.37 12.58
CA LEU A 23 14.54 5.03 12.11
C LEU A 23 14.77 4.99 10.59
N ASN A 24 14.09 5.85 9.84
CA ASN A 24 14.14 5.90 8.39
C ASN A 24 15.10 6.99 7.85
N GLU A 25 15.56 7.95 8.67
CA GLU A 25 16.45 9.06 8.27
C GLU A 25 17.71 8.58 7.53
N GLY A 26 18.26 7.42 7.93
CA GLY A 26 19.44 6.83 7.29
C GLY A 26 19.25 6.52 5.80
N VAL A 27 18.02 6.35 5.34
CA VAL A 27 17.71 6.05 3.93
C VAL A 27 17.92 7.28 3.04
N GLU A 28 17.66 8.48 3.53
CA GLU A 28 17.79 9.73 2.77
C GLU A 28 19.23 10.00 2.32
N SER A 29 20.20 9.56 3.11
CA SER A 29 21.62 9.72 2.77
C SER A 29 22.05 8.96 1.51
N HIS A 30 21.22 8.03 1.02
CA HIS A 30 21.52 7.19 -0.14
C HIS A 30 20.56 7.41 -1.32
N ILE A 31 19.32 7.85 -1.06
CA ILE A 31 18.27 8.01 -2.09
C ILE A 31 17.33 9.17 -1.78
N SER A 32 16.78 9.79 -2.83
CA SER A 32 15.68 10.76 -2.67
C SER A 32 14.42 10.05 -2.20
N VAL A 33 13.87 10.54 -1.08
CA VAL A 33 12.63 10.04 -0.48
C VAL A 33 11.54 11.09 -0.64
N ASP A 34 10.39 10.69 -1.19
CA ASP A 34 9.14 11.46 -1.16
C ASP A 34 8.34 11.00 0.05
N TRP A 35 8.23 11.89 1.05
CA TRP A 35 7.55 11.59 2.31
C TRP A 35 6.08 11.95 2.22
N ARG A 36 5.22 11.00 2.58
CA ARG A 36 3.79 11.19 2.67
C ARG A 36 3.31 10.70 4.02
N GLU A 37 2.22 11.27 4.51
CA GLU A 37 1.61 10.88 5.77
C GLU A 37 0.22 10.29 5.50
N THR A 38 -0.22 9.38 6.38
CA THR A 38 -1.59 8.85 6.38
C THR A 38 -1.96 8.43 7.79
N SER A 39 -3.25 8.34 8.12
CA SER A 39 -3.69 7.83 9.41
C SER A 39 -3.26 6.38 9.65
N THR A 40 -2.85 6.09 10.87
CA THR A 40 -2.66 4.71 11.36
C THR A 40 -3.97 3.98 11.63
N PHE A 41 -5.11 4.68 11.56
CA PHE A 41 -6.41 4.19 12.00
C PHE A 41 -7.52 4.29 10.93
N ASP A 42 -7.32 5.12 9.91
CA ASP A 42 -8.20 5.19 8.75
C ASP A 42 -7.57 4.40 7.59
N TYR A 43 -8.15 3.23 7.31
CA TYR A 43 -7.63 2.36 6.26
C TYR A 43 -8.00 2.88 4.85
N GLU A 44 -9.06 3.67 4.71
CA GLU A 44 -9.51 4.21 3.42
C GLU A 44 -8.56 5.33 2.97
N GLU A 45 -8.13 6.19 3.91
CA GLU A 45 -7.12 7.22 3.65
C GLU A 45 -5.84 6.61 3.07
N THR A 46 -5.36 5.54 3.69
CA THR A 46 -4.14 4.84 3.25
C THR A 46 -4.35 4.18 1.88
N ALA A 47 -5.52 3.58 1.63
CA ALA A 47 -5.82 2.96 0.33
C ALA A 47 -5.88 4.01 -0.80
N ASN A 48 -6.53 5.14 -0.55
CA ASN A 48 -6.59 6.26 -1.49
C ASN A 48 -5.21 6.83 -1.80
N LEU A 49 -4.34 6.98 -0.79
CA LEU A 49 -2.97 7.42 -0.98
C LEU A 49 -2.18 6.44 -1.86
N LEU A 50 -2.30 5.13 -1.61
CA LEU A 50 -1.64 4.10 -2.42
C LEU A 50 -2.11 4.11 -3.88
N ASN A 51 -3.42 4.28 -4.11
CA ASN A 51 -3.99 4.42 -5.45
C ASN A 51 -3.44 5.65 -6.17
N ASN A 52 -3.40 6.82 -5.52
CA ASN A 52 -2.82 8.03 -6.10
C ASN A 52 -1.33 7.86 -6.47
N ILE A 53 -0.56 7.15 -5.63
CA ILE A 53 0.85 6.83 -5.92
C ILE A 53 0.94 5.89 -7.13
N HIS A 54 0.07 4.88 -7.20
CA HIS A 54 0.04 3.96 -8.34
C HIS A 54 -0.35 4.67 -9.64
N ASP A 55 -1.33 5.57 -9.62
CA ASP A 55 -1.68 6.38 -10.80
C ASP A 55 -0.50 7.26 -11.27
N GLU A 56 0.33 7.74 -10.33
CA GLU A 56 1.47 8.59 -10.63
C GLU A 56 2.66 7.81 -11.26
N TYR A 57 2.90 6.58 -10.78
CA TYR A 57 4.14 5.84 -11.05
C TYR A 57 3.95 4.46 -11.72
N GLY A 58 2.77 3.84 -11.59
CA GLY A 58 2.47 2.46 -11.97
C GLY A 58 2.68 2.16 -13.45
N ASP A 59 2.40 3.13 -14.33
CA ASP A 59 2.63 2.99 -15.78
C ASP A 59 4.12 3.01 -16.16
N LYS A 60 4.98 3.58 -15.31
CA LYS A 60 6.39 3.85 -15.61
C LYS A 60 7.35 2.92 -14.87
N TYR A 61 6.94 2.40 -13.72
CA TYR A 61 7.80 1.66 -12.82
C TYR A 61 7.09 0.41 -12.29
N ARG A 62 7.87 -0.63 -12.00
CA ARG A 62 7.36 -1.77 -11.22
C ARG A 62 7.25 -1.34 -9.76
N VAL A 63 6.03 -1.31 -9.25
CA VAL A 63 5.76 -0.91 -7.87
C VAL A 63 6.02 -2.08 -6.93
N VAL A 64 6.86 -1.83 -5.91
CA VAL A 64 7.11 -2.75 -4.81
C VAL A 64 6.63 -2.09 -3.52
N LEU A 65 5.72 -2.77 -2.82
CA LEU A 65 5.12 -2.31 -1.58
C LEU A 65 5.72 -3.05 -0.39
N ALA A 66 6.21 -2.29 0.59
CA ALA A 66 6.80 -2.82 1.82
C ALA A 66 6.03 -2.34 3.05
N PRO A 67 4.95 -3.02 3.49
CA PRO A 67 4.13 -2.55 4.59
C PRO A 67 4.86 -2.78 5.92
N THR A 68 5.31 -1.70 6.56
CA THR A 68 5.92 -1.74 7.92
C THR A 68 5.10 -0.99 8.96
N GLY A 69 3.92 -0.49 8.56
CA GLY A 69 3.05 0.36 9.38
C GLY A 69 2.07 -0.38 10.29
N SER A 70 1.00 0.32 10.67
CA SER A 70 -0.05 -0.19 11.55
C SER A 70 -0.82 -1.36 10.94
N LYS A 71 -1.55 -2.12 11.78
CA LYS A 71 -2.43 -3.19 11.31
C LYS A 71 -3.47 -2.71 10.28
N LEU A 72 -4.02 -1.51 10.48
CA LEU A 72 -5.06 -0.97 9.59
C LEU A 72 -4.46 -0.48 8.27
N GLN A 73 -3.26 0.12 8.31
CA GLN A 73 -2.51 0.43 7.08
C GLN A 73 -2.16 -0.84 6.30
N THR A 74 -1.84 -1.95 6.99
CA THR A 74 -1.62 -3.25 6.35
C THR A 74 -2.89 -3.82 5.70
N VAL A 75 -4.07 -3.58 6.27
CA VAL A 75 -5.34 -3.91 5.62
C VAL A 75 -5.49 -3.14 4.32
N SER A 76 -5.20 -1.83 4.32
CA SER A 76 -5.19 -1.02 3.08
C SER A 76 -4.24 -1.57 2.03
N CYS A 77 -3.04 -1.98 2.44
CA CYS A 77 -2.06 -2.60 1.55
C CYS A 77 -2.58 -3.89 0.91
N LEU A 78 -3.31 -4.72 1.67
CA LEU A 78 -3.95 -5.93 1.16
C LEU A 78 -5.03 -5.60 0.12
N LEU A 79 -5.90 -4.64 0.42
CA LEU A 79 -6.97 -4.21 -0.49
C LEU A 79 -6.40 -3.63 -1.78
N PHE A 80 -5.44 -2.71 -1.65
CA PHE A 80 -4.69 -2.12 -2.76
C PHE A 80 -4.03 -3.21 -3.62
N ARG A 81 -3.34 -4.18 -3.02
CA ARG A 81 -2.70 -5.28 -3.76
C ARG A 81 -3.73 -6.17 -4.46
N ARG A 82 -4.94 -6.33 -3.92
CA ARG A 82 -5.99 -7.09 -4.60
C ARG A 82 -6.50 -6.36 -5.85
N GLN A 83 -6.59 -5.03 -5.80
CA GLN A 83 -6.95 -4.21 -6.94
C GLN A 83 -5.83 -4.18 -8.00
N HIS A 84 -4.57 -3.99 -7.58
CA HIS A 84 -3.40 -3.85 -8.46
C HIS A 84 -2.49 -5.08 -8.41
N GLN A 85 -2.79 -6.05 -9.28
CA GLN A 85 -2.12 -7.37 -9.29
C GLN A 85 -0.66 -7.32 -9.78
N ASP A 86 -0.27 -6.24 -10.46
CA ASP A 86 1.08 -5.94 -10.93
C ASP A 86 2.02 -5.49 -9.79
N VAL A 87 1.48 -5.05 -8.65
CA VAL A 87 2.26 -4.67 -7.47
C VAL A 87 2.87 -5.91 -6.80
N GLN A 88 4.15 -5.83 -6.43
CA GLN A 88 4.78 -6.84 -5.61
C GLN A 88 4.79 -6.41 -4.14
N VAL A 89 4.39 -7.30 -3.22
CA VAL A 89 4.49 -7.05 -1.77
C VAL A 89 5.72 -7.75 -1.22
N ILE A 90 6.57 -7.01 -0.51
CA ILE A 90 7.68 -7.54 0.28
C ILE A 90 7.42 -7.27 1.75
N TYR A 91 7.52 -8.28 2.61
CA TYR A 91 7.33 -8.09 4.05
C TYR A 91 8.49 -8.74 4.80
N PRO A 92 9.28 -7.98 5.57
CA PRO A 92 10.32 -8.56 6.40
C PRO A 92 9.66 -9.35 7.55
N VAL A 93 9.89 -10.66 7.57
CA VAL A 93 9.42 -11.51 8.67
C VAL A 93 10.47 -11.49 9.78
N THR A 94 10.09 -11.00 10.96
CA THR A 94 10.92 -11.09 12.17
C THR A 94 11.02 -12.55 12.61
N ARG A 95 12.24 -13.05 12.85
CA ARG A 95 12.45 -14.44 13.31
C ARG A 95 12.02 -14.65 14.76
N ASP A 96 12.23 -13.64 15.59
CA ASP A 96 11.95 -13.69 17.02
C ASP A 96 11.24 -12.41 17.48
N TYR A 97 10.36 -12.52 18.47
CA TYR A 97 9.75 -11.38 19.15
C TYR A 97 10.56 -11.02 20.39
N SER A 98 10.83 -9.74 20.60
CA SER A 98 11.49 -9.28 21.83
C SER A 98 10.57 -9.49 23.05
N GLU A 99 11.15 -9.79 24.20
CA GLU A 99 10.41 -9.87 25.49
C GLU A 99 9.74 -8.55 25.88
N THR A 100 10.17 -7.44 25.26
CA THR A 100 9.63 -6.09 25.45
C THR A 100 8.36 -5.79 24.65
N TYR A 101 7.86 -6.74 23.84
CA TYR A 101 6.59 -6.55 23.11
C TYR A 101 5.40 -6.46 24.07
N SER A 102 4.42 -5.63 23.71
CA SER A 102 3.20 -5.46 24.49
C SER A 102 2.44 -6.78 24.63
N LYS A 103 1.99 -7.09 25.85
CA LYS A 103 1.11 -8.23 26.12
C LYS A 103 -0.34 -7.75 26.25
N GLY A 104 -1.27 -8.47 25.61
CA GLY A 104 -2.70 -8.14 25.59
C GLY A 104 -3.13 -7.24 24.42
N TRP A 105 -4.42 -6.90 24.35
CA TRP A 105 -4.97 -5.93 23.40
C TRP A 105 -5.83 -4.92 24.15
N LYS A 106 -5.76 -3.64 23.76
CA LYS A 106 -6.53 -2.57 24.42
C LYS A 106 -8.01 -2.59 24.03
N ALA A 107 -8.29 -2.80 22.75
CA ALA A 107 -9.63 -2.77 22.18
C ALA A 107 -9.69 -3.61 20.89
N THR A 108 -10.88 -4.13 20.59
CA THR A 108 -11.18 -4.81 19.33
C THR A 108 -11.86 -3.84 18.38
N TRP A 109 -11.38 -3.80 17.15
CA TRP A 109 -11.95 -3.01 16.07
C TRP A 109 -12.23 -3.95 14.89
N GLY A 110 -13.42 -3.82 14.31
CA GLY A 110 -13.84 -4.59 13.15
C GLY A 110 -14.02 -3.67 11.96
N ILE A 111 -13.66 -4.15 10.78
CA ILE A 111 -14.02 -3.54 9.50
C ILE A 111 -15.00 -4.49 8.84
N GLU A 112 -16.12 -3.95 8.37
CA GLU A 112 -17.07 -4.70 7.55
C GLU A 112 -16.68 -4.52 6.08
N LEU A 113 -16.16 -5.58 5.47
CA LEU A 113 -15.70 -5.54 4.08
C LEU A 113 -16.83 -5.82 3.07
N GLY A 114 -18.05 -6.12 3.53
CA GLY A 114 -19.19 -6.40 2.65
C GLY A 114 -18.87 -7.41 1.54
N HIS A 115 -19.23 -7.05 0.31
CA HIS A 115 -19.04 -7.83 -0.93
C HIS A 115 -17.75 -7.45 -1.67
N ILE A 116 -16.65 -7.24 -0.95
CA ILE A 116 -15.41 -6.70 -1.55
C ILE A 116 -14.85 -7.57 -2.69
N ASP A 117 -15.04 -8.89 -2.62
CA ASP A 117 -14.59 -9.80 -3.67
C ASP A 117 -15.38 -9.58 -4.99
N ASP A 118 -16.67 -9.24 -4.90
CA ASP A 118 -17.52 -8.97 -6.08
C ASP A 118 -17.09 -7.66 -6.77
N THR A 119 -16.82 -6.62 -5.99
CA THR A 119 -16.35 -5.32 -6.50
C THR A 119 -14.97 -5.44 -7.15
N ILE A 120 -14.01 -6.10 -6.49
CA ILE A 120 -12.65 -6.28 -7.02
C ILE A 120 -12.68 -7.11 -8.31
N THR A 121 -13.50 -8.16 -8.37
CA THR A 121 -13.62 -9.00 -9.58
C THR A 121 -14.12 -8.18 -10.76
N THR A 122 -15.12 -7.32 -10.54
CA THR A 122 -15.69 -6.47 -11.59
C THR A 122 -14.64 -5.52 -12.19
N GLU A 123 -13.87 -4.82 -11.36
CA GLU A 123 -12.80 -3.91 -11.84
C GLU A 123 -11.68 -4.66 -12.56
N GLN A 124 -11.34 -5.86 -12.10
CA GLN A 124 -10.34 -6.71 -12.75
C GLN A 124 -10.78 -7.16 -14.15
N GLU A 125 -12.04 -7.55 -14.31
CA GLU A 125 -12.60 -7.94 -15.61
C GLU A 125 -12.56 -6.77 -16.60
N GLU A 126 -12.91 -5.55 -16.15
CA GLU A 126 -12.82 -4.34 -16.97
C GLU A 126 -11.38 -4.02 -17.39
N TYR A 127 -10.41 -4.17 -16.48
CA TYR A 127 -9.00 -3.95 -16.79
C TYR A 127 -8.46 -4.95 -17.82
N GLN A 128 -8.80 -6.24 -17.68
CA GLN A 128 -8.40 -7.27 -18.64
C GLN A 128 -9.02 -7.07 -20.03
N ASP A 129 -10.27 -6.61 -20.08
CA ASP A 129 -10.93 -6.26 -21.34
C ASP A 129 -10.22 -5.07 -22.02
N LYS A 130 -9.84 -4.02 -21.26
CA LYS A 130 -9.05 -2.89 -21.78
C LYS A 130 -7.70 -3.35 -22.34
N ILE A 131 -6.95 -4.20 -21.62
CA ILE A 131 -5.68 -4.76 -22.10
C ILE A 131 -5.89 -5.55 -23.40
N SER A 132 -6.92 -6.39 -23.45
CA SER A 132 -7.21 -7.23 -24.61
C SER A 132 -7.51 -6.37 -25.85
N LYS A 133 -8.29 -5.29 -25.69
CA LYS A 133 -8.57 -4.32 -26.75
C LYS A 133 -7.32 -3.59 -27.24
N LEU A 134 -6.44 -3.19 -26.32
CA LEU A 134 -5.17 -2.54 -26.66
C LEU A 134 -4.26 -3.47 -27.45
N ARG A 135 -4.11 -4.73 -27.03
CA ARG A 135 -3.34 -5.76 -27.75
C ARG A 135 -3.86 -5.97 -29.17
N ALA A 136 -5.17 -6.12 -29.33
CA ALA A 136 -5.79 -6.29 -30.65
C ALA A 136 -5.56 -5.07 -31.56
N LYS A 137 -5.53 -3.86 -31.00
CA LYS A 137 -5.24 -2.63 -31.76
C LYS A 137 -3.78 -2.57 -32.22
N ILE A 138 -2.84 -2.97 -31.36
CA ILE A 138 -1.41 -3.04 -31.69
C ILE A 138 -1.15 -4.08 -32.79
N GLU A 139 -1.77 -5.26 -32.70
CA GLU A 139 -1.65 -6.30 -33.74
C GLU A 139 -2.17 -5.82 -35.10
N LYS A 140 -3.31 -5.12 -35.12
CA LYS A 140 -3.84 -4.52 -36.36
C LYS A 140 -2.88 -3.48 -36.96
N MET A 141 -2.25 -2.65 -36.12
CA MET A 141 -1.27 -1.66 -36.58
C MET A 141 -0.02 -2.34 -37.17
N ASN A 142 0.50 -3.38 -36.50
CA ASN A 142 1.69 -4.10 -36.96
C ASN A 142 1.47 -4.92 -38.23
N ASN A 143 0.25 -5.42 -38.45
CA ASN A 143 -0.11 -6.16 -39.67
C ASN A 143 -0.54 -5.26 -40.86
N SER A 144 -0.58 -3.94 -40.66
CA SER A 144 -0.94 -2.95 -41.69
C SER A 144 0.27 -2.14 -42.19
N SER A 145 1.48 -2.50 -41.75
CA SER A 145 2.78 -1.95 -42.20
C SER A 145 3.57 -3.03 -42.93
#